data_AF-A0A7X3NXV1-F1
#
_entry.id   AF-A0A7X3NXV1-F1
#
_cell.length_a   1.000
_cell.length_b   1.000
_cell.length_c   1.000
_cell.angle_alpha   90.00
_cell.angle_beta   90.00
_cell.angle_gamma   90.00
#
_symmetry.space_group_name_H-M   'P 1'
#
loop_
_entity.id
_entity.type
_entity.pdbx_description
1 polymer ?
#
loop_
_entity_poly.entity_id
_entity_poly.type
_entity_poly.pdbx_seq_one_letter_code
_entity_poly.pdbx_strand_id
1 'polypeptide(L)' 'MHLLLHLEGILSEFRFMFNSQNFALFQAFIYGFITHTGSGTLTQLYQASGSQTRYGSFPKFLSRGSWDPDALAA' A
#
# COMPACT_ATOMS: atom_id res chain seq x y z
N MET A 1 -5.55 18.44 5.06
CA MET A 1 -6.48 18.17 3.94
C MET A 1 -5.79 18.21 2.58
N HIS A 2 -4.90 19.18 2.28
CA HIS A 2 -4.17 19.21 1.00
C HIS A 2 -3.28 17.99 0.74
N LEU A 3 -2.55 17.49 1.75
CA LEU A 3 -1.58 16.39 1.54
C LEU A 3 -2.24 15.08 1.08
N LEU A 4 -3.42 14.75 1.61
CA LEU A 4 -4.16 13.54 1.24
C LEU A 4 -4.68 13.61 -0.21
N LEU A 5 -5.17 14.77 -0.63
CA LEU A 5 -5.61 14.99 -2.02
C LEU A 5 -4.42 14.93 -3.00
N HIS A 6 -3.26 15.44 -2.61
CA HIS A 6 -2.04 15.31 -3.42
C HIS A 6 -1.56 13.86 -3.49
N LEU A 7 -1.63 13.13 -2.37
CA LEU A 7 -1.29 11.71 -2.33
C LEU A 7 -2.23 10.90 -3.24
N GLU A 8 -3.54 11.14 -3.20
CA GLU A 8 -4.49 10.49 -4.12
C GLU A 8 -4.17 10.81 -5.59
N GLY A 9 -3.83 12.05 -5.90
CA GLY A 9 -3.38 12.45 -7.23
C GLY A 9 -2.13 11.66 -7.67
N ILE A 10 -1.09 11.61 -6.84
CA ILE A 10 0.12 10.85 -7.13
C ILE A 10 -0.18 9.36 -7.30
N LEU A 11 -0.99 8.77 -6.41
CA LEU A 11 -1.35 7.35 -6.50
C LEU A 11 -2.18 7.06 -7.75
N SER A 12 -3.00 8.00 -8.20
CA SER A 12 -3.81 7.83 -9.42
C SER A 12 -2.98 7.66 -10.68
N GLU A 13 -1.78 8.24 -10.75
CA GLU A 13 -0.83 8.02 -11.85
C GLU A 13 -0.46 6.54 -11.99
N PHE A 14 -0.50 5.77 -10.91
CA PHE A 14 -0.20 4.34 -10.92
C PHE A 14 -1.42 3.46 -11.28
N ARG A 15 -2.61 4.04 -11.47
CA ARG A 15 -3.87 3.29 -11.64
C ARG A 15 -3.83 2.30 -12.79
N PHE A 16 -3.15 2.63 -13.89
CA PHE A 16 -3.08 1.80 -15.10
C PHE A 16 -2.29 0.50 -14.87
N MET A 17 -1.43 0.43 -13.84
CA MET A 17 -0.64 -0.76 -13.52
C MET A 17 -1.43 -1.82 -12.76
N PHE A 18 -2.65 -1.50 -12.32
CA PHE A 18 -3.43 -2.36 -11.44
C PHE A 18 -4.86 -2.55 -11.97
N ASN A 19 -5.47 -3.69 -11.64
CA ASN A 19 -6.93 -3.78 -11.68
C ASN A 19 -7.53 -3.06 -10.45
N SER A 20 -8.85 -2.84 -10.43
CA SER A 20 -9.51 -2.08 -9.36
C SER A 20 -9.22 -2.61 -7.95
N GLN A 21 -9.18 -3.93 -7.77
CA GLN A 21 -8.89 -4.55 -6.48
C GLN A 21 -7.43 -4.35 -6.06
N ASN A 22 -6.47 -4.62 -6.95
CA ASN A 22 -5.06 -4.45 -6.67
C ASN A 22 -4.70 -2.97 -6.46
N PHE A 23 -5.40 -2.04 -7.11
CA PHE A 23 -5.21 -0.61 -6.89
C PHE A 23 -5.65 -0.20 -5.49
N ALA A 24 -6.80 -0.67 -5.01
CA ALA A 24 -7.24 -0.42 -3.64
C ALA A 24 -6.28 -1.01 -2.60
N LEU A 25 -5.69 -2.18 -2.89
CA LEU A 25 -4.66 -2.80 -2.04
C LEU A 25 -3.35 -2.01 -2.05
N PHE A 26 -2.95 -1.47 -3.20
CA PHE A 26 -1.81 -0.56 -3.33
C PHE A 26 -2.01 0.73 -2.54
N GLN A 27 -3.16 1.40 -2.69
CA GLN A 27 -3.47 2.59 -1.90
C GLN A 27 -3.46 2.30 -0.41
N ALA A 28 -4.10 1.19 0.02
CA ALA A 28 -4.06 0.75 1.40
C ALA A 28 -2.63 0.53 1.91
N PHE A 29 -1.76 -0.05 1.08
CA PHE A 29 -0.36 -0.26 1.46
C PHE A 29 0.36 1.07 1.69
N ILE A 30 0.25 2.01 0.77
CA ILE A 30 0.89 3.33 0.91
C ILE A 30 0.32 4.10 2.10
N TYR A 31 -1.01 4.10 2.28
CA TYR A 31 -1.62 4.74 3.44
C TYR A 31 -1.14 4.13 4.76
N GLY A 32 -1.19 2.80 4.88
CA GLY A 32 -0.71 2.09 6.07
C GLY A 32 0.77 2.36 6.35
N PHE A 33 1.59 2.42 5.31
CA PHE A 33 3.02 2.73 5.43
C PHE A 33 3.28 4.15 5.94
N ILE A 34 2.51 5.14 5.47
CA ILE A 34 2.66 6.54 5.88
C ILE A 34 2.11 6.78 7.30
N THR A 35 0.99 6.15 7.65
CA THR A 35 0.32 6.38 8.94
C THR A 35 0.93 5.57 10.08
N HIS A 36 1.55 4.43 9.78
CA HIS A 36 2.20 3.60 10.78
C HIS A 36 3.58 4.13 11.14
N THR A 37 3.72 4.69 12.34
CA THR A 37 4.98 5.20 12.88
C THR A 37 5.68 4.12 13.73
N GLY A 38 6.57 3.33 13.12
CA GLY A 38 7.44 2.38 13.82
C GLY A 38 7.62 1.02 13.13
N SER A 39 8.32 0.10 13.77
CA SER A 39 8.43 -1.30 13.31
C SER A 39 7.09 -2.01 13.55
N GLY A 40 6.29 -2.17 12.49
CA GLY A 40 5.00 -2.85 12.54
C GLY A 40 5.01 -4.16 11.78
N THR A 41 4.27 -5.14 12.28
CA THR A 41 3.89 -6.32 11.50
C THR A 41 3.00 -5.91 10.32
N LEU A 42 2.93 -6.76 9.30
CA LEU A 42 2.06 -6.54 8.15
C LEU A 42 0.58 -6.33 8.53
N THR A 43 0.14 -6.98 9.61
CA THR A 43 -1.19 -6.80 10.19
C THR A 43 -1.42 -5.36 10.68
N GLN A 44 -0.43 -4.77 11.34
CA GLN A 44 -0.52 -3.40 11.87
C GLN A 44 -0.53 -2.37 10.75
N LEU A 45 0.28 -2.56 9.70
CA LEU A 45 0.21 -1.74 8.47
C LEU A 45 -1.18 -1.79 7.85
N TYR A 46 -1.75 -2.98 7.72
CA TYR A 46 -3.11 -3.12 7.20
C TYR A 46 -4.15 -2.45 8.08
N GLN A 47 -4.08 -2.58 9.40
CA GLN A 47 -4.99 -1.91 10.33
C GLN A 47 -4.87 -0.38 10.24
N ALA A 48 -3.63 0.14 10.16
CA ALA A 48 -3.36 1.57 10.03
C ALA A 48 -3.83 2.16 8.69
N SER A 49 -3.98 1.32 7.66
CA SER A 49 -4.46 1.76 6.34
C SER A 49 -5.96 2.06 6.25
N GLY A 50 -6.77 1.57 7.21
CA GLY A 50 -8.23 1.66 7.14
C GLY A 50 -8.86 0.91 5.95
N SER A 51 -8.14 -0.03 5.34
CA SER A 51 -8.61 -0.74 4.15
C SER A 51 -9.86 -1.58 4.41
N GLN A 52 -10.85 -1.47 3.51
CA GLN A 52 -12.06 -2.30 3.53
C GLN A 52 -11.89 -3.63 2.78
N THR A 53 -10.75 -3.82 2.11
CA THR A 53 -10.44 -5.09 1.42
C THR A 53 -10.17 -6.18 2.43
N ARG A 54 -10.34 -7.47 2.08
CA ARG A 54 -10.06 -8.56 3.04
C ARG A 54 -8.57 -8.61 3.39
N TYR A 55 -8.23 -8.75 4.68
CA TYR A 55 -6.85 -8.85 5.14
C TYR A 55 -6.02 -9.85 4.32
N GLY A 56 -6.51 -11.08 4.08
CA GLY A 56 -5.77 -12.09 3.31
C GLY A 56 -5.43 -11.70 1.86
N SER A 57 -6.15 -10.74 1.26
CA SER A 57 -5.81 -10.21 -0.06
C SER A 57 -4.57 -9.31 -0.02
N PHE A 58 -4.25 -8.74 1.13
CA PHE A 58 -3.17 -7.78 1.31
C PHE A 58 -1.77 -8.43 1.32
N PRO A 59 -1.48 -9.47 2.14
CA PRO A 59 -0.25 -10.25 2.00
C PRO A 59 -0.10 -10.87 0.61
N LYS A 60 -1.21 -11.35 0.02
CA LYS A 60 -1.20 -11.94 -1.34
C LYS A 60 -0.87 -10.91 -2.42
N PHE A 61 -1.29 -9.66 -2.24
CA PHE A 61 -0.92 -8.56 -3.13
C PHE A 61 0.59 -8.28 -3.03
N LEU A 62 1.11 -8.14 -1.81
CA LEU A 62 2.53 -7.87 -1.60
C LEU A 62 3.42 -9.01 -2.08
N SER A 63 3.03 -10.26 -1.88
CA SER A 63 3.82 -11.42 -2.32
C SER A 63 3.92 -11.56 -3.85
N ARG A 64 3.12 -10.82 -4.62
CA ARG A 64 3.18 -10.83 -6.09
C ARG A 64 4.20 -9.84 -6.65
N GLY A 65 4.64 -8.87 -5.86
CA GLY A 65 5.78 -8.05 -6.23
C GLY A 65 7.05 -8.89 -6.14
N SER A 66 7.88 -8.88 -7.18
CA SER A 66 9.30 -9.20 -7.02
C SER A 66 9.94 -8.00 -6.37
N TRP A 67 10.02 -8.02 -5.04
CA TRP A 67 10.76 -7.02 -4.29
C TRP A 67 12.20 -7.49 -4.27
N ASP A 68 13.04 -6.89 -5.11
CA ASP A 68 14.49 -7.06 -5.01
C ASP A 68 14.96 -6.32 -3.74
N PRO A 69 15.33 -7.04 -2.66
CA PRO A 69 15.77 -6.41 -1.43
C PRO A 69 17.10 -5.68 -1.62
N ASP A 70 17.94 -6.15 -2.53
CA ASP A 70 19.26 -5.59 -2.81
C ASP A 70 19.13 -4.27 -3.59
N ALA A 71 18.10 -4.14 -4.43
CA ALA A 71 17.78 -2.87 -5.10
C ALA A 71 17.23 -1.78 -4.15
N LEU A 72 16.66 -2.17 -3.00
CA LEU A 72 16.14 -1.23 -2.00
C LEU A 72 17.20 -0.77 -0.99
N ALA A 73 18.33 -1.48 -0.89
CA ALA A 73 19.41 -1.20 0.03
C ALA A 73 20.56 -0.37 -0.60
N ALA A 74 20.50 -0.10 -1.90
CA ALA A 74 21.48 0.68 -2.67
C ALA A 74 21.14 2.18 -2.70
#